data_AF-A0A9E2XKS2-F1
#
_entry.id   AF-A0A9E2XKS2-F1
#
_cell.length_a   1.000
_cell.length_b   1.000
_cell.length_c   1.000
_cell.angle_alpha   90.00
_cell.angle_beta   90.00
_cell.angle_gamma   90.00
#
_symmetry.space_group_name_H-M   'P 1'
#
loop_
_entity.id
_entity.type
_entity.pdbx_description
1 polymer ?
#
loop_
_entity_poly.entity_id
_entity_poly.type
_entity_poly.pdbx_seq_one_letter_code
_entity_poly.pdbx_strand_id
1 'polypeptide(L)'
;IIDIQYQYTMMAAGLASGGSMSDFDPGKERLLACKKAGARIYPSNEAFAQALKTEEIACGIMWKARAVQWQNAGINVQTVAPKEGVPMYVSGFVIPKNAPNKEGAYAWLDAMMAPSAQENFAVDMGYNPTVTNAKVADDVQKRIGFTPEEQKRLLDLDYAYVAKNDSAFQDWWNKTFKG
;
A
#
# COMPACT_ATOMS: atom_id res chain seq x y z
N ILE A 1 9.51 2.11 -9.34
CA ILE A 1 8.93 3.06 -8.35
C ILE A 1 7.66 3.65 -8.96
N ILE A 2 6.63 3.96 -8.16
CA ILE A 2 5.35 4.45 -8.67
C ILE A 2 5.09 5.86 -8.15
N ASP A 3 4.80 6.76 -9.08
CA ASP A 3 4.65 8.20 -8.85
C ASP A 3 3.48 8.52 -7.91
N ILE A 4 2.31 7.93 -8.18
CA ILE A 4 1.10 8.13 -7.37
C ILE A 4 1.19 7.54 -5.96
N GLN A 5 2.27 6.80 -5.64
CA GLN A 5 2.55 6.22 -4.32
C GLN A 5 3.82 6.83 -3.69
N TYR A 6 4.12 8.09 -4.00
CA TYR A 6 5.32 8.77 -3.50
C TYR A 6 5.46 8.70 -1.97
N GLN A 7 4.37 8.88 -1.21
CA GLN A 7 4.39 8.81 0.25
C GLN A 7 4.91 7.45 0.75
N TYR A 8 4.35 6.34 0.25
CA TYR A 8 4.77 5.00 0.63
C TYR A 8 6.18 4.68 0.15
N THR A 9 6.59 5.22 -1.00
CA THR A 9 7.96 5.06 -1.48
C THR A 9 8.96 5.79 -0.58
N MET A 10 8.65 7.02 -0.19
CA MET A 10 9.48 7.80 0.74
C MET A 10 9.55 7.14 2.11
N MET A 11 8.43 6.64 2.61
CA MET A 11 8.36 5.91 3.87
C MET A 11 9.20 4.62 3.85
N ALA A 12 9.07 3.80 2.81
CA ALA A 12 9.85 2.57 2.66
C ALA A 12 11.36 2.88 2.57
N ALA A 13 11.74 3.92 1.83
CA ALA A 13 13.13 4.36 1.76
C ALA A 13 13.63 4.89 3.11
N GLY A 14 12.80 5.65 3.83
CA GLY A 14 13.06 6.18 5.16
C GLY A 14 13.35 5.07 6.15
N LEU A 15 12.44 4.10 6.28
CA LEU A 15 12.63 2.90 7.12
C LEU A 15 13.92 2.17 6.81
N ALA A 16 14.18 1.94 5.52
CA ALA A 16 15.39 1.25 5.13
C ALA A 16 16.65 2.02 5.56
N SER A 17 16.57 3.36 5.63
CA SER A 17 17.70 4.27 5.88
C SER A 17 17.81 4.70 7.35
N GLY A 18 17.14 4.00 8.27
CA GLY A 18 17.18 4.32 9.72
C GLY A 18 16.21 5.40 10.17
N GLY A 19 15.29 5.83 9.29
CA GLY A 19 14.15 6.67 9.63
C GLY A 19 13.04 5.91 10.33
N SER A 20 11.86 6.53 10.41
CA SER A 20 10.69 5.99 11.12
C SER A 20 9.38 6.36 10.43
N MET A 21 8.25 5.96 11.00
CA MET A 21 6.91 6.40 10.54
C MET A 21 6.68 7.91 10.67
N SER A 22 7.53 8.60 11.42
CA SER A 22 7.51 10.05 11.63
C SER A 22 8.79 10.75 11.17
N ASP A 23 9.64 10.07 10.38
CA ASP A 23 10.84 10.65 9.78
C ASP A 23 11.25 9.90 8.50
N PHE A 24 10.94 10.49 7.34
CA PHE A 24 11.22 9.89 6.02
C PHE A 24 12.49 10.45 5.38
N ASP A 25 13.07 11.51 5.96
CA ASP A 25 14.18 12.26 5.35
C ASP A 25 15.43 11.42 5.10
N PRO A 26 15.83 10.47 5.98
CA PRO A 26 16.94 9.56 5.70
C PRO A 26 16.77 8.76 4.39
N GLY A 27 15.54 8.59 3.91
CA GLY A 27 15.22 7.88 2.68
C GLY A 27 15.56 8.65 1.39
N LYS A 28 15.66 9.98 1.45
CA LYS A 28 15.82 10.84 0.27
C LYS A 28 17.09 10.53 -0.50
N GLU A 29 18.23 10.42 0.19
CA GLU A 29 19.51 10.08 -0.44
C GLU A 29 19.49 8.69 -1.07
N ARG A 30 18.85 7.72 -0.41
CA ARG A 30 18.69 6.38 -0.96
C ARG A 30 17.85 6.37 -2.22
N LEU A 31 16.74 7.10 -2.26
CA LEU A 31 15.92 7.22 -3.46
C LEU A 31 16.73 7.80 -4.61
N LEU A 32 17.47 8.89 -4.39
CA LEU A 32 18.34 9.48 -5.40
C LEU A 32 19.42 8.50 -5.88
N ALA A 33 20.01 7.72 -4.98
CA ALA A 33 20.95 6.66 -5.33
C ALA A 33 20.29 5.56 -6.19
N CYS A 34 19.08 5.13 -5.86
CA CYS A 34 18.30 4.19 -6.66
C CYS A 34 18.00 4.73 -8.06
N LYS A 35 17.58 6.00 -8.18
CA LYS A 35 17.36 6.64 -9.49
C LYS A 35 18.65 6.68 -10.31
N LYS A 36 19.78 7.06 -9.69
CA LYS A 36 21.10 7.05 -10.33
C LYS A 36 21.53 5.64 -10.78
N ALA A 37 21.14 4.62 -10.02
CA ALA A 37 21.40 3.22 -10.34
C ALA A 37 20.45 2.64 -11.42
N GLY A 38 19.49 3.42 -11.93
CA GLY A 38 18.60 3.02 -13.02
C GLY A 38 17.18 2.65 -12.59
N ALA A 39 16.77 2.93 -11.35
CA ALA A 39 15.39 2.73 -10.95
C ALA A 39 14.43 3.60 -11.78
N ARG A 40 13.43 2.95 -12.39
CA ARG A 40 12.40 3.60 -13.21
C ARG A 40 11.24 4.10 -12.36
N ILE A 41 10.64 5.21 -12.78
CA ILE A 41 9.45 5.82 -12.16
C ILE A 41 8.27 5.64 -13.13
N TYR A 42 7.19 5.02 -12.67
CA TYR A 42 5.99 4.75 -13.47
C TYR A 42 4.82 5.61 -12.98
N PRO A 43 3.98 6.12 -13.90
CA PRO A 43 2.91 7.06 -13.55
C PRO A 43 1.70 6.37 -12.91
N SER A 44 1.54 5.05 -13.07
CA SER A 44 0.39 4.31 -12.56
C SER A 44 0.75 2.89 -12.13
N ASN A 45 -0.17 2.28 -11.39
CA ASN A 45 -0.07 0.87 -11.00
C ASN A 45 -0.08 -0.05 -12.23
N GLU A 46 -0.82 0.31 -13.29
CA GLU A 46 -0.95 -0.47 -14.52
C GLU A 46 0.34 -0.43 -15.34
N ALA A 47 0.96 0.74 -15.48
CA ALA A 47 2.24 0.88 -16.17
C ALA A 47 3.34 0.08 -15.43
N PHE A 48 3.33 0.13 -14.10
CA PHE A 48 4.25 -0.65 -13.27
C PHE A 48 4.01 -2.17 -13.41
N ALA A 49 2.74 -2.60 -13.45
CA ALA A 49 2.38 -4.00 -13.66
C ALA A 49 2.84 -4.51 -15.03
N GLN A 50 2.70 -3.71 -16.08
CA GLN A 50 3.21 -4.07 -17.41
C GLN A 50 4.72 -4.21 -17.40
N ALA A 51 5.44 -3.30 -16.74
CA ALA A 51 6.90 -3.37 -16.64
C ALA A 51 7.38 -4.62 -15.86
N LEU A 52 6.65 -5.04 -14.82
CA LEU A 52 6.90 -6.33 -14.16
C LEU A 52 6.61 -7.51 -15.11
N LYS A 53 5.50 -7.46 -15.85
CA LYS A 53 5.08 -8.52 -16.77
C LYS A 53 6.07 -8.72 -17.92
N THR A 54 6.63 -7.64 -18.45
CA THR A 54 7.62 -7.67 -19.54
C THR A 54 9.05 -7.87 -19.03
N GLU A 55 9.23 -8.07 -17.71
CA GLU A 55 10.53 -8.19 -17.05
C GLU A 55 11.45 -6.98 -17.26
N GLU A 56 10.87 -5.81 -17.59
CA GLU A 56 11.59 -4.53 -17.66
C GLU A 56 12.12 -4.12 -16.28
N ILE A 57 11.40 -4.51 -15.23
CA ILE A 57 11.81 -4.37 -13.83
C ILE A 57 11.63 -5.69 -13.09
N ALA A 58 12.53 -5.96 -12.16
CA ALA A 58 12.48 -7.17 -11.33
C ALA A 58 11.68 -6.99 -10.02
N CYS A 59 11.58 -5.76 -9.51
CA CYS A 59 10.94 -5.50 -8.21
C CYS A 59 10.48 -4.05 -8.05
N GLY A 60 9.69 -3.82 -6.99
CA GLY A 60 9.45 -2.50 -6.44
C GLY A 60 8.48 -2.52 -5.28
N ILE A 61 8.01 -1.34 -4.89
CA ILE A 61 7.19 -1.12 -3.70
C ILE A 61 5.73 -1.03 -4.13
N MET A 62 4.86 -1.82 -3.49
CA MET A 62 3.45 -1.91 -3.82
C MET A 62 2.64 -2.45 -2.64
N TRP A 63 1.35 -2.08 -2.55
CA TRP A 63 0.40 -2.72 -1.64
C TRP A 63 0.27 -4.22 -1.92
N LYS A 64 0.34 -5.03 -0.87
CA LYS A 64 0.22 -6.49 -0.97
C LYS A 64 -1.04 -6.94 -1.72
N ALA A 65 -2.17 -6.30 -1.46
CA ALA A 65 -3.44 -6.58 -2.13
C ALA A 65 -3.38 -6.42 -3.66
N ARG A 66 -2.56 -5.49 -4.18
CA ARG A 66 -2.43 -5.30 -5.63
C ARG A 66 -1.73 -6.48 -6.32
N ALA A 67 -0.81 -7.15 -5.63
CA ALA A 67 -0.14 -8.33 -6.15
C ALA A 67 -1.12 -9.49 -6.39
N VAL A 68 -2.17 -9.64 -5.57
CA VAL A 68 -3.25 -10.63 -5.77
C VAL A 68 -3.93 -10.43 -7.12
N GLN A 69 -4.28 -9.18 -7.43
CA GLN A 69 -4.94 -8.84 -8.70
C GLN A 69 -4.02 -9.08 -9.90
N TRP A 70 -2.71 -8.81 -9.76
CA TRP A 70 -1.72 -9.10 -10.80
C TRP A 70 -1.49 -10.60 -11.00
N GLN A 71 -1.44 -11.38 -9.93
CA GLN A 71 -1.37 -12.84 -9.99
C GLN A 71 -2.61 -13.43 -10.68
N ASN A 72 -3.81 -12.94 -10.34
CA ASN A 72 -5.05 -13.34 -10.99
C ASN A 72 -5.05 -12.99 -12.50
N ALA A 73 -4.36 -11.90 -12.88
CA ALA A 73 -4.15 -11.51 -14.27
C ALA A 73 -2.98 -12.26 -14.96
N GLY A 74 -2.40 -13.29 -14.33
CA GLY A 74 -1.34 -14.12 -14.89
C GLY A 74 0.05 -13.48 -14.86
N ILE A 75 0.25 -12.40 -14.09
CA ILE A 75 1.57 -11.78 -13.92
C ILE A 75 2.31 -12.56 -12.82
N ASN A 76 3.50 -13.07 -13.14
CA ASN A 76 4.32 -13.85 -12.21
C ASN A 76 5.03 -12.94 -11.18
N VAL A 77 4.34 -12.62 -10.09
CA VAL A 77 4.85 -11.76 -9.01
C VAL A 77 4.65 -12.39 -7.63
N GLN A 78 5.59 -12.12 -6.74
CA GLN A 78 5.52 -12.49 -5.33
C GLN A 78 5.66 -11.25 -4.44
N THR A 79 5.16 -11.34 -3.21
CA THR A 79 5.27 -10.28 -2.22
C THR A 79 6.21 -10.69 -1.10
N VAL A 80 6.98 -9.74 -0.59
CA VAL A 80 7.86 -9.93 0.57
C VAL A 80 7.55 -8.89 1.63
N ALA A 81 7.65 -9.28 2.90
CA ALA A 81 7.56 -8.35 4.02
C ALA A 81 8.97 -7.87 4.42
N PRO A 82 9.39 -6.64 4.06
CA PRO A 82 10.75 -6.14 4.35
C PRO A 82 11.07 -6.15 5.85
N LYS A 83 12.31 -6.53 6.19
CA LYS A 83 12.78 -6.67 7.58
C LYS A 83 12.76 -5.36 8.36
N GLU A 84 12.86 -4.24 7.65
CA GLU A 84 12.87 -2.88 8.19
C GLU A 84 11.47 -2.42 8.64
N GLY A 85 10.41 -3.12 8.23
CA GLY A 85 9.04 -2.84 8.64
C GLY A 85 8.05 -2.83 7.46
N VAL A 86 6.81 -3.18 7.73
CA VAL A 86 5.72 -3.20 6.74
C VAL A 86 4.71 -2.10 7.10
N PRO A 87 4.71 -0.97 6.39
CA PRO A 87 3.70 0.05 6.59
C PRO A 87 2.29 -0.47 6.36
N MET A 88 1.42 -0.28 7.34
CA MET A 88 0.02 -0.68 7.22
C MET A 88 -0.77 0.34 6.42
N TYR A 89 -1.71 -0.14 5.62
CA TYR A 89 -2.70 0.71 4.98
C TYR A 89 -4.08 0.21 5.39
N VAL A 90 -4.83 1.08 6.05
CA VAL A 90 -6.23 0.84 6.39
C VAL A 90 -7.10 1.77 5.56
N SER A 91 -7.91 1.20 4.68
CA SER A 91 -8.96 1.91 3.95
C SER A 91 -10.25 1.94 4.75
N GLY A 92 -10.99 3.04 4.67
CA GLY A 92 -12.30 3.15 5.30
C GLY A 92 -13.27 3.99 4.49
N PHE A 93 -14.53 3.94 4.89
CA PHE A 93 -15.61 4.73 4.31
C PHE A 93 -15.98 5.90 5.24
N VAL A 94 -16.45 7.00 4.67
CA VAL A 94 -16.88 8.18 5.42
C VAL A 94 -18.24 8.67 4.92
N ILE A 95 -19.08 9.15 5.83
CA ILE A 95 -20.34 9.83 5.48
C ILE A 95 -20.10 11.34 5.52
N PRO A 96 -20.23 12.06 4.39
CA PRO A 96 -20.16 13.51 4.40
C PRO A 96 -21.20 14.13 5.34
N LYS A 97 -20.82 15.21 6.04
CA LYS A 97 -21.70 15.87 7.03
C LYS A 97 -23.06 16.28 6.45
N ASN A 98 -23.07 16.66 5.18
CA ASN A 98 -24.23 17.10 4.39
C ASN A 98 -24.82 16.01 3.48
N ALA A 99 -24.54 14.72 3.73
CA ALA A 99 -25.13 13.63 2.95
C ALA A 99 -26.67 13.72 2.92
N PRO A 100 -27.30 13.69 1.73
CA PRO A 100 -28.75 13.90 1.60
C PRO A 100 -29.58 12.72 2.10
N ASN A 101 -28.99 11.52 2.15
CA ASN A 101 -29.62 10.30 2.67
C ASN A 101 -28.68 9.61 3.68
N LYS A 102 -28.68 10.08 4.93
CA LYS A 102 -27.83 9.51 5.99
C LYS A 102 -28.24 8.09 6.38
N GLU A 103 -29.54 7.81 6.39
CA GLU A 103 -30.07 6.48 6.74
C GLU A 103 -29.58 5.42 5.74
N GLY A 104 -29.73 5.67 4.45
CA GLY A 104 -29.21 4.79 3.40
C GLY A 104 -27.69 4.65 3.46
N ALA A 105 -26.97 5.72 3.79
CA ALA A 105 -25.51 5.65 3.98
C ALA A 105 -25.12 4.73 5.15
N TYR A 106 -25.82 4.81 6.29
CA TYR A 106 -25.58 3.89 7.41
C TYR A 106 -25.94 2.44 7.06
N ALA A 107 -27.06 2.21 6.39
CA ALA A 107 -27.44 0.87 5.93
C ALA A 107 -26.39 0.26 4.98
N TRP A 108 -25.82 1.08 4.10
CA TRP A 108 -24.75 0.63 3.21
C TRP A 108 -23.45 0.33 3.96
N LEU A 109 -23.05 1.18 4.92
CA LEU A 109 -21.86 0.91 5.76
C LEU A 109 -22.01 -0.39 6.56
N ASP A 110 -23.19 -0.63 7.14
CA ASP A 110 -23.47 -1.87 7.86
C ASP A 110 -23.34 -3.10 6.94
N ALA A 111 -23.90 -3.02 5.73
CA ALA A 111 -23.76 -4.07 4.72
C ALA A 111 -22.30 -4.33 4.31
N MET A 112 -21.47 -3.29 4.20
CA MET A 112 -20.03 -3.43 3.91
C MET A 112 -19.25 -4.09 5.05
N MET A 113 -19.74 -4.00 6.29
CA MET A 113 -19.14 -4.64 7.46
C MET A 113 -19.63 -6.08 7.68
N ALA A 114 -20.59 -6.57 6.89
CA ALA A 114 -21.03 -7.96 6.97
C ALA A 114 -19.84 -8.91 6.71
N PRO A 115 -19.69 -10.02 7.46
CA PRO A 115 -18.57 -10.96 7.29
C PRO A 115 -18.44 -11.46 5.86
N SER A 116 -19.55 -11.82 5.22
CA SER A 116 -19.57 -12.28 3.83
C SER A 116 -19.10 -11.22 2.83
N ALA A 117 -19.38 -9.94 3.09
CA ALA A 117 -18.88 -8.85 2.25
C ALA A 117 -17.35 -8.73 2.38
N GLN A 118 -16.83 -8.79 3.61
CA GLN A 118 -15.40 -8.74 3.89
C GLN A 118 -14.64 -9.98 3.36
N GLU A 119 -15.24 -11.17 3.47
CA GLU A 119 -14.72 -12.41 2.91
C GLU A 119 -14.60 -12.35 1.38
N ASN A 120 -15.66 -11.90 0.69
CA ASN A 120 -15.62 -11.72 -0.75
C ASN A 120 -14.62 -10.64 -1.17
N PHE A 121 -14.51 -9.56 -0.40
CA PHE A 121 -13.51 -8.51 -0.64
C PHE A 121 -12.07 -9.06 -0.51
N ALA A 122 -11.83 -9.98 0.42
CA ALA A 122 -10.54 -10.66 0.55
C ALA A 122 -10.20 -11.51 -0.68
N VAL A 123 -11.18 -12.22 -1.24
CA VAL A 123 -11.02 -13.05 -2.45
C VAL A 123 -10.75 -12.19 -3.68
N ASP A 124 -11.60 -11.19 -3.93
CA ASP A 124 -11.60 -10.43 -5.18
C ASP A 124 -10.50 -9.37 -5.21
N MET A 125 -10.32 -8.67 -4.09
CA MET A 125 -9.46 -7.49 -4.01
C MET A 125 -8.15 -7.73 -3.29
N GLY A 126 -8.05 -8.81 -2.50
CA GLY A 126 -6.81 -9.20 -1.82
C GLY A 126 -6.53 -8.48 -0.50
N TYR A 127 -7.54 -7.85 0.10
CA TYR A 127 -7.41 -7.15 1.39
C TYR A 127 -7.81 -8.03 2.56
N ASN A 128 -7.14 -7.84 3.71
CA ASN A 128 -7.52 -8.51 4.94
C ASN A 128 -8.84 -7.92 5.49
N PRO A 129 -9.79 -8.75 5.94
CA PRO A 129 -10.99 -8.29 6.63
C PRO A 129 -10.66 -7.45 7.86
N THR A 130 -11.52 -6.46 8.16
CA THR A 130 -11.41 -5.64 9.39
C THR A 130 -12.31 -6.13 10.52
N VAL A 131 -13.20 -7.09 10.25
CA VAL A 131 -14.08 -7.72 11.26
C VAL A 131 -13.47 -9.01 11.80
N THR A 132 -13.76 -9.32 13.07
CA THR A 132 -13.16 -10.47 13.77
C THR A 132 -13.87 -11.80 13.52
N ASN A 133 -15.03 -11.78 12.87
CA ASN A 133 -15.86 -12.96 12.61
C ASN A 133 -15.88 -13.38 11.12
N ALA A 134 -15.08 -12.74 10.27
CA ALA A 134 -14.87 -13.18 8.89
C ALA A 134 -14.01 -14.45 8.84
N LYS A 135 -14.36 -15.37 7.95
CA LYS A 135 -13.66 -16.64 7.72
C LYS A 135 -13.07 -16.65 6.32
N VAL A 136 -11.77 -16.37 6.24
CA VAL A 136 -11.03 -16.42 4.98
C VAL A 136 -10.37 -17.77 4.82
N ALA A 137 -10.51 -18.39 3.65
CA ALA A 137 -9.90 -19.68 3.35
C ALA A 137 -8.35 -19.62 3.42
N ASP A 138 -7.72 -20.74 3.78
CA ASP A 138 -6.27 -20.83 4.01
C ASP A 138 -5.43 -20.44 2.80
N ASP A 139 -5.89 -20.78 1.59
CA ASP A 139 -5.23 -20.44 0.33
C ASP A 139 -5.25 -18.93 0.07
N VAL A 140 -6.36 -18.27 0.37
CA VAL A 140 -6.48 -16.81 0.32
C VAL A 140 -5.61 -16.18 1.42
N GLN A 141 -5.65 -16.69 2.65
CA GLN A 141 -4.82 -16.22 3.76
C GLN A 141 -3.32 -16.31 3.46
N LYS A 142 -2.84 -17.37 2.79
CA LYS A 142 -1.45 -17.48 2.33
C LYS A 142 -1.04 -16.36 1.37
N ARG A 143 -1.99 -15.83 0.59
CA ARG A 143 -1.75 -14.75 -0.39
C ARG A 143 -1.82 -13.37 0.23
N ILE A 144 -2.76 -13.13 1.15
CA ILE A 144 -3.07 -11.79 1.66
C ILE A 144 -2.56 -11.53 3.09
N GLY A 145 -2.45 -12.58 3.89
CA GLY A 145 -2.14 -12.52 5.31
C GLY A 145 -0.67 -12.31 5.60
N PHE A 146 -0.34 -12.09 6.86
CA PHE A 146 1.03 -11.95 7.35
C PHE A 146 1.31 -13.05 8.36
N THR A 147 2.51 -13.64 8.30
CA THR A 147 2.97 -14.58 9.32
C THR A 147 3.10 -13.89 10.68
N PRO A 148 3.10 -14.62 11.80
CA PRO A 148 3.28 -14.00 13.13
C PRO A 148 4.53 -13.12 13.25
N GLU A 149 5.62 -13.47 12.56
CA GLU A 149 6.86 -12.68 12.58
C GLU A 149 6.83 -11.47 11.64
N GLU A 150 5.99 -11.49 10.61
CA GLU A 150 5.70 -10.31 9.80
C GLU A 150 4.77 -9.36 10.54
N GLN A 151 3.78 -9.89 11.27
CA GLN A 151 2.84 -9.09 12.07
C GLN A 151 3.55 -8.24 13.12
N LYS A 152 4.59 -8.75 13.77
CA LYS A 152 5.42 -7.99 14.73
C LYS A 152 6.15 -6.78 14.11
N ARG A 153 6.24 -6.74 12.78
CA ARG A 153 6.89 -5.67 12.00
C ARG A 153 5.89 -4.81 11.23
N LEU A 154 4.60 -4.99 11.47
CA LEU A 154 3.58 -4.09 10.94
C LEU A 154 3.71 -2.74 11.65
N LEU A 155 3.74 -1.66 10.87
CA LEU A 155 3.94 -0.31 11.38
C LEU A 155 2.72 0.53 11.05
N ASP A 156 2.12 1.12 12.09
CA ASP A 156 1.07 2.11 11.95
C ASP A 156 1.61 3.39 11.32
N LEU A 157 0.79 4.00 10.48
CA LEU A 157 1.12 5.29 9.87
C LEU A 157 0.91 6.41 10.88
N ASP A 158 1.91 7.28 11.01
CA ASP A 158 1.71 8.58 11.65
C ASP A 158 1.00 9.53 10.68
N TYR A 159 -0.33 9.39 10.60
CA TYR A 159 -1.17 10.21 9.72
C TYR A 159 -1.03 11.71 9.99
N ALA A 160 -0.77 12.11 11.24
CA ALA A 160 -0.59 13.51 11.59
C ALA A 160 0.72 14.06 11.01
N TYR A 161 1.81 13.30 11.12
CA TYR A 161 3.08 13.63 10.48
C TYR A 161 2.96 13.65 8.96
N VAL A 162 2.35 12.61 8.35
CA VAL A 162 2.17 12.53 6.90
C VAL A 162 1.36 13.73 6.40
N ALA A 163 0.21 14.02 7.02
CA ALA A 163 -0.63 15.15 6.62
C ALA A 163 0.06 16.50 6.79
N LYS A 164 0.82 16.69 7.88
CA LYS A 164 1.57 17.94 8.13
C LYS A 164 2.66 18.19 7.09
N ASN A 165 3.30 17.13 6.60
CA ASN A 165 4.47 17.23 5.72
C ASN A 165 4.15 16.93 4.25
N ASP A 166 2.90 16.60 3.90
CA ASP A 166 2.49 16.13 2.57
C ASP A 166 2.94 17.06 1.44
N SER A 167 2.68 18.37 1.58
CA SER A 167 3.10 19.36 0.59
C SER A 167 4.62 19.39 0.40
N ALA A 168 5.40 19.26 1.48
CA ALA A 168 6.86 19.25 1.40
C ALA A 168 7.40 17.96 0.76
N PHE A 169 6.76 16.82 1.03
CA PHE A 169 7.07 15.55 0.39
C PHE A 169 6.78 15.60 -1.11
N GLN A 170 5.60 16.10 -1.49
CA GLN A 170 5.21 16.25 -2.88
C GLN A 170 6.13 17.20 -3.63
N ASP A 171 6.51 18.32 -3.02
CA ASP A 171 7.43 19.30 -3.60
C ASP A 171 8.81 18.68 -3.86
N TRP A 172 9.40 18.02 -2.87
CA TRP A 172 10.68 17.33 -3.04
C TRP A 172 10.58 16.21 -4.08
N TRP A 173 9.49 15.44 -4.04
CA TRP A 173 9.26 14.37 -4.99
C TRP A 173 9.22 14.89 -6.42
N ASN A 174 8.44 15.93 -6.69
CA ASN A 174 8.26 16.47 -8.04
C ASN A 174 9.50 17.22 -8.54
N LYS A 175 10.13 18.05 -7.70
CA LYS A 175 11.22 18.95 -8.12
C LYS A 175 12.60 18.28 -8.09
N THR A 176 12.80 17.30 -7.21
CA THR A 176 14.13 16.72 -6.97
C THR A 176 14.18 15.24 -7.35
N PHE A 177 13.19 14.44 -6.94
CA PHE A 177 13.25 13.00 -7.18
C PHE A 177 12.77 12.60 -8.58
N LYS A 178 11.58 13.02 -8.99
CA LYS A 178 10.99 12.75 -10.31
C LYS A 178 11.58 13.65 -11.38
N GLY A 179 11.76 14.94 -11.06
CA GLY A 179 12.24 16.00 -11.94
C GLY A 179 13.57 15.71 -12.65
#